data_AF-A0A9E5YE56-F1
#
_entry.id   AF-A0A9E5YE56-F1
#
_cell.length_a   1.000
_cell.length_b   1.000
_cell.length_c   1.000
_cell.angle_alpha   90.00
_cell.angle_beta   90.00
_cell.angle_gamma   90.00
#
_symmetry.space_group_name_H-M   'P 1'
#
loop_
_entity.id
_entity.type
_entity.pdbx_description
1 polymer ?
#
loop_
_entity_poly.entity_id
_entity_poly.type
_entity_poly.pdbx_seq_one_letter_code
_entity_poly.pdbx_strand_id
1 'polypeptide(L)' 'MVKKSGAALAGVGSLVCRGKNIDFGGKFLSLLKIDIPTFKPADCLLCKENIPVIKPGSRRGE' A
#
# COMPACT_ATOMS: atom_id res chain seq x y z
N MET A 1 -12.13 -12.81 -6.76
CA MET A 1 -11.83 -14.08 -7.46
C MET A 1 -12.02 -15.27 -6.54
N VAL A 2 -11.27 -15.40 -5.42
CA VAL A 2 -11.42 -16.51 -4.45
C VAL A 2 -12.85 -16.71 -3.94
N LYS A 3 -13.50 -15.65 -3.43
CA LYS A 3 -14.91 -15.73 -2.98
C LYS A 3 -15.89 -16.13 -4.08
N LYS A 4 -15.60 -15.76 -5.34
CA LYS A 4 -16.47 -16.05 -6.49
C LYS A 4 -16.30 -17.49 -7.00
N SER A 5 -15.17 -18.14 -6.70
CA SER A 5 -14.91 -19.53 -7.11
C SER A 5 -15.40 -20.56 -6.09
N GLY A 6 -16.06 -20.15 -5.01
CA GLY A 6 -16.51 -21.06 -3.93
C GLY A 6 -15.37 -21.64 -3.07
N ALA A 7 -14.13 -21.17 -3.26
CA ALA A 7 -12.98 -21.65 -2.52
C ALA A 7 -12.85 -20.95 -1.16
N ALA A 8 -12.40 -21.70 -0.14
CA ALA A 8 -12.09 -21.16 1.18
C ALA A 8 -10.71 -20.46 1.16
N LEU A 9 -10.65 -19.25 1.70
CA LEU A 9 -9.39 -18.50 1.81
C LEU A 9 -8.57 -19.03 3.00
N ALA A 10 -7.48 -19.76 2.72
CA ALA A 10 -6.59 -20.26 3.76
C ALA A 10 -5.68 -19.16 4.35
N GLY A 11 -5.27 -18.17 3.55
CA GLY A 11 -4.44 -17.05 3.98
C GLY A 11 -3.92 -16.20 2.84
N VAL A 12 -3.27 -15.09 3.19
CA VAL A 12 -2.67 -14.12 2.26
C VAL A 12 -1.24 -13.82 2.71
N GLY A 13 -0.30 -13.85 1.76
CA GLY A 13 1.11 -13.57 1.98
C GLY A 13 1.61 -12.39 1.15
N SER A 14 2.52 -11.58 1.71
CA SER A 14 3.27 -10.57 0.95
C SER A 14 4.73 -10.53 1.39
N LEU A 15 5.64 -10.15 0.49
CA LEU A 15 7.02 -9.85 0.86
C LEU A 15 7.09 -8.56 1.68
N VAL A 16 6.44 -7.50 1.20
CA VAL A 16 6.45 -6.18 1.83
C VAL A 16 5.03 -5.66 1.99
N CYS A 17 4.65 -5.38 3.23
CA CYS A 17 3.38 -4.77 3.59
C CYS A 17 3.59 -3.28 3.92
N ARG A 18 2.93 -2.40 3.17
CA ARG A 18 2.96 -0.93 3.36
C ARG A 18 1.62 -0.37 3.87
N GLY A 19 0.61 -1.21 4.00
CA GLY A 19 -0.73 -0.80 4.44
C GLY A 19 -0.93 -0.95 5.94
N LYS A 20 -1.82 -0.12 6.49
CA LYS A 20 -2.30 -0.21 7.88
C LYS A 20 -3.66 -0.92 7.90
N ASN A 21 -3.89 -1.73 8.93
CA ASN A 21 -5.17 -2.43 9.19
C ASN A 21 -5.73 -3.18 7.97
N ILE A 22 -4.90 -4.02 7.36
CA ILE A 22 -5.33 -4.84 6.22
C ILE A 22 -6.07 -6.07 6.73
N ASP A 23 -7.35 -6.20 6.37
CA ASP A 23 -8.12 -7.41 6.56
C ASP A 23 -8.51 -8.02 5.21
N PHE A 24 -8.11 -9.27 5.00
CA PHE A 24 -8.51 -10.05 3.82
C PHE A 24 -9.61 -11.07 4.15
N GLY A 25 -10.12 -11.10 5.40
CA GLY A 25 -11.02 -12.13 5.88
C GLY A 25 -10.34 -13.49 6.09
N GLY A 26 -9.05 -13.48 6.42
CA GLY A 26 -8.22 -14.67 6.62
C GLY A 26 -6.84 -14.30 7.15
N LYS A 27 -6.02 -15.31 7.50
CA LYS A 27 -4.68 -15.10 8.05
C LYS A 27 -3.80 -14.33 7.07
N PHE A 28 -3.35 -13.13 7.45
CA PHE A 28 -2.41 -12.34 6.66
C PHE A 28 -1.03 -12.33 7.29
N LEU A 29 0.00 -12.62 6.48
CA LEU A 29 1.41 -12.59 6.90
C LEU A 29 2.26 -11.83 5.90
N SER A 30 3.24 -11.09 6.41
CA SER A 30 4.24 -10.42 5.58
C SER A 30 5.63 -10.58 6.14
N LEU A 31 6.64 -10.73 5.27
CA LEU A 31 8.03 -10.81 5.71
C LEU A 31 8.55 -9.47 6.25
N LEU A 32 8.17 -8.37 5.62
CA LEU A 32 8.51 -7.02 6.06
C LEU A 32 7.26 -6.16 6.16
N LYS A 33 7.09 -5.45 7.27
CA LYS A 33 6.04 -4.46 7.47
C LYS A 33 6.66 -3.08 7.65
N ILE A 34 6.28 -2.14 6.79
CA ILE A 34 6.76 -0.76 6.81
C ILE A 34 5.58 0.15 7.17
N ASP A 35 5.75 0.96 8.22
CA ASP A 35 4.79 2.00 8.56
C ASP A 35 5.08 3.25 7.72
N ILE A 36 4.18 3.54 6.79
CA ILE A 36 4.26 4.74 5.94
C ILE A 36 3.07 5.64 6.29
N PRO A 37 3.29 6.89 6.70
CA PRO A 37 2.21 7.81 6.98
C PRO A 37 1.44 8.13 5.68
N THR A 38 0.11 8.06 5.76
CA THR A 38 -0.78 8.44 4.67
C THR A 38 -1.43 9.77 5.02
N PHE A 39 -1.29 10.76 4.15
CA PHE A 39 -1.84 12.10 4.34
C PHE A 39 -3.09 12.27 3.48
N LYS A 40 -4.08 12.99 4.01
CA LYS A 40 -5.14 13.56 3.16
C LYS A 40 -4.53 14.61 2.23
N PRO A 41 -5.12 14.89 1.06
CA PRO A 41 -4.60 15.92 0.16
C PRO A 41 -4.40 17.29 0.84
N ALA A 42 -5.33 17.70 1.71
CA ALA A 42 -5.25 18.94 2.47
C ALA A 42 -4.13 18.96 3.54
N ASP A 43 -3.62 17.79 3.93
CA ASP A 43 -2.63 17.61 4.99
C ASP A 43 -1.25 17.21 4.47
N CYS A 44 -1.06 17.17 3.14
CA CYS A 44 0.21 16.79 2.54
C CYS A 44 1.30 17.82 2.87
N LEU A 45 2.33 17.40 3.62
CA LEU A 45 3.47 18.23 3.99
C LEU A 45 4.20 18.78 2.76
N LEU A 46 4.41 17.94 1.74
CA LEU A 46 5.06 18.36 0.49
C LEU A 46 4.27 19.47 -0.23
N CYS A 47 2.93 19.38 -0.23
CA CYS A 47 2.09 20.40 -0.84
C CYS A 47 2.08 21.70 -0.02
N LYS A 48 2.02 21.61 1.32
CA LYS A 48 2.08 22.78 2.21
C LYS A 48 3.41 23.52 2.08
N GLU A 49 4.50 22.79 1.93
CA GLU A 49 5.85 23.34 1.77
C GLU A 49 6.21 23.65 0.30
N ASN A 50 5.28 23.43 -0.65
CA ASN A 50 5.50 23.62 -2.09
C ASN A 50 6.76 22.90 -2.64
N ILE A 51 7.06 21.71 -2.11
CA ILE A 51 8.20 20.91 -2.55
C ILE A 51 7.88 20.26 -3.90
N PRO A 52 8.69 20.47 -4.95
CA PRO A 52 8.44 19.89 -6.26
C PRO A 52 8.56 18.36 -6.20
N VAL A 53 7.53 17.67 -6.67
CA VAL A 53 7.52 16.20 -6.72
C VAL A 53 8.29 15.75 -7.95
N ILE A 54 9.40 15.04 -7.73
CA ILE A 54 10.12 14.36 -8.80
C ILE A 54 9.63 12.92 -8.91
N LYS A 55 9.53 12.41 -10.14
CA LYS A 55 9.30 10.98 -10.38
C LYS A 55 10.65 10.26 -10.36
N PRO A 56 11.00 9.51 -9.30
CA PRO A 56 12.24 8.75 -9.29
C PRO A 56 12.16 7.60 -10.31
N GLY A 57 13.18 7.47 -11.15
CA GLY A 57 13.32 6.39 -12.12
C GLY A 57 13.79 6.86 -13.50
N SER A 58 14.26 5.93 -14.32
CA SER A 58 14.81 6.21 -15.66
C SER A 58 13.75 6.54 -16.72
N ARG A 59 12.47 6.28 -16.43
CA ARG A 59 11.36 6.58 -17.34
C ARG A 59 10.81 7.97 -17.06
N ARG A 60 10.90 8.87 -18.04
CA ARG A 60 10.21 10.17 -18.02
C ARG A 60 8.70 9.90 -17.97
N GLY A 61 8.00 10.59 -17.08
CA GLY A 61 6.54 10.57 -17.02
C GLY A 61 6.00 11.60 -17.99
N GLU A 62 5.19 11.14 -18.94
CA GLU A 62 4.18 11.94 -19.63
C GLU A 62 2.98 12.14 -18.71
#